data_AF-A0A498HBJ1-F1
#
_entry.id   AF-A0A498HBJ1-F1
#
_cell.length_a   1.000
_cell.length_b   1.000
_cell.length_c   1.000
_cell.angle_alpha   90.00
_cell.angle_beta   90.00
_cell.angle_gamma   90.00
#
_symmetry.space_group_name_H-M   'P 1'
#
loop_
_entity.id
_entity.type
_entity.pdbx_description
1 polymer ?
#
loop_
_entity_poly.entity_id
_entity_poly.type
_entity_poly.pdbx_seq_one_letter_code
_entity_poly.pdbx_strand_id
1 'polypeptide(L)'
;MPLKLKGKFYGTAIRPAMLYGTECWAVKHQHVHKMGVAEMRMLRWMCGHTRNDKIRNEDIQGKVGVAEIEGKMRENRLRWFGHVQRKHTDALIIRCDYGTEVQGQRVRGRPRKTLE
;
A
#
# COMPACT_ATOMS: atom_id res chain seq x y z
N MET A 1 16.28 21.50 6.36
CA MET A 1 15.36 20.51 6.96
C MET A 1 16.07 19.19 7.19
N PRO A 2 16.18 18.70 8.44
CA PRO A 2 16.76 17.39 8.75
C PRO A 2 16.03 16.24 8.01
N LEU A 3 16.78 15.22 7.58
CA LEU A 3 16.22 14.08 6.83
C LEU A 3 15.12 13.33 7.59
N LYS A 4 15.31 13.12 8.89
CA LYS A 4 14.29 12.49 9.76
C LYS A 4 12.97 13.28 9.81
N LEU A 5 13.04 14.61 9.71
CA LEU A 5 11.84 15.46 9.68
C LEU A 5 11.12 15.34 8.33
N LYS A 6 11.87 15.29 7.23
CA LYS A 6 11.30 15.02 5.89
C LYS A 6 10.61 13.65 5.85
N GLY A 7 11.19 12.64 6.50
CA GLY A 7 10.58 11.32 6.63
C GLY A 7 9.26 11.31 7.39
N LYS A 8 9.20 12.03 8.53
CA LYS A 8 7.95 12.22 9.28
C LYS A 8 6.88 12.92 8.44
N PHE A 9 7.25 13.97 7.72
CA PHE A 9 6.34 14.67 6.82
C PHE A 9 5.81 13.76 5.71
N TYR A 10 6.70 13.00 5.07
CA TYR A 10 6.32 12.01 4.06
C TYR A 10 5.34 10.98 4.63
N GLY A 11 5.65 10.39 5.78
CA GLY A 11 4.80 9.39 6.42
C GLY A 11 3.42 9.93 6.85
N THR A 12 3.32 11.22 7.16
CA THR A 12 2.09 11.84 7.69
C THR A 12 1.19 12.42 6.60
N ALA A 13 1.76 13.10 5.61
CA ALA A 13 0.98 13.84 4.61
C ALA A 13 0.96 13.14 3.24
N ILE A 14 2.13 12.72 2.75
CA ILE A 14 2.27 12.24 1.36
C ILE A 14 1.82 10.78 1.26
N ARG A 15 2.32 9.92 2.14
CA ARG A 15 2.08 8.48 2.10
C ARG A 15 0.59 8.13 2.25
N PRO A 16 -0.18 8.71 3.20
CA PRO A 16 -1.61 8.42 3.28
C PRO A 16 -2.38 8.87 2.04
N ALA A 17 -2.04 10.03 1.46
CA ALA A 17 -2.66 10.51 0.23
C ALA A 17 -2.36 9.60 -0.97
N MET A 18 -1.12 9.13 -1.08
CA MET A 18 -0.70 8.19 -2.12
C MET A 18 -1.37 6.81 -1.97
N LEU A 19 -1.52 6.32 -0.74
CA LEU A 19 -2.14 5.03 -0.44
C LEU A 19 -3.66 5.09 -0.39
N TYR A 20 -4.26 6.25 -0.58
CA TYR A 20 -5.70 6.39 -0.60
C TYR A 20 -6.32 5.51 -1.69
N GLY A 21 -7.33 4.74 -1.33
CA GLY A 21 -8.00 3.80 -2.23
C GLY A 21 -7.33 2.43 -2.39
N THR A 22 -6.09 2.23 -1.93
CA THR A 22 -5.43 0.92 -1.97
C THR A 22 -6.07 -0.14 -1.06
N GLU A 23 -6.88 0.32 -0.10
CA GLU A 23 -7.57 -0.51 0.91
C GLU A 23 -8.73 -1.34 0.31
N CYS A 24 -9.40 -0.83 -0.73
CA CYS A 24 -10.67 -1.38 -1.22
C CYS A 24 -10.55 -2.20 -2.52
N TRP A 25 -9.36 -2.31 -3.12
CA TRP A 25 -9.16 -2.93 -4.43
C TRP A 25 -8.33 -4.21 -4.35
N ALA A 26 -8.46 -5.09 -5.34
CA ALA A 26 -7.63 -6.28 -5.49
C ALA A 26 -6.18 -5.89 -5.89
N VAL A 27 -5.34 -5.63 -4.88
CA VAL A 27 -3.92 -5.31 -5.07
C VAL A 27 -3.20 -6.53 -5.65
N LYS A 28 -2.57 -6.35 -6.82
CA LYS A 28 -1.66 -7.31 -7.46
C LYS A 28 -0.21 -6.89 -7.22
N HIS A 29 0.73 -7.83 -7.35
CA HIS A 29 2.17 -7.56 -7.23
C HIS A 29 2.66 -6.39 -8.13
N GLN A 30 2.12 -6.27 -9.34
CA GLN A 30 2.44 -5.15 -10.24
C GLN A 30 2.07 -3.78 -9.66
N HIS A 31 0.97 -3.70 -8.90
CA HIS A 31 0.57 -2.46 -8.25
C HIS A 31 1.51 -2.12 -7.10
N VAL A 32 1.85 -3.10 -6.25
CA VAL A 32 2.83 -2.90 -5.16
C VAL A 32 4.17 -2.43 -5.71
N HIS A 33 4.66 -3.07 -6.78
CA HIS A 33 5.90 -2.67 -7.43
C HIS A 33 5.86 -1.23 -7.95
N LYS A 34 4.78 -0.83 -8.65
CA LYS A 34 4.59 0.54 -9.12
C LYS A 34 4.58 1.55 -7.97
N MET A 35 3.94 1.20 -6.85
CA MET A 35 3.92 2.04 -5.65
C MET A 35 5.33 2.16 -5.04
N GLY A 36 6.08 1.07 -4.95
CA GLY A 36 7.47 1.09 -4.50
C GLY A 36 8.37 1.97 -5.37
N VAL A 37 8.23 1.89 -6.69
CA VAL A 37 8.98 2.75 -7.62
C VAL A 37 8.63 4.23 -7.44
N ALA A 38 7.33 4.56 -7.30
CA ALA A 38 6.88 5.92 -7.08
C ALA A 38 7.39 6.49 -5.74
N GLU A 39 7.30 5.71 -4.66
CA GLU A 39 7.84 6.07 -3.35
C GLU A 39 9.34 6.34 -3.42
N MET A 40 10.11 5.40 -3.98
CA MET A 40 11.57 5.55 -4.05
C MET A 40 11.99 6.75 -4.89
N ARG A 41 11.25 7.08 -5.95
CA ARG A 41 11.48 8.29 -6.74
C ARG A 41 11.27 9.57 -5.92
N MET A 42 10.18 9.63 -5.14
CA MET A 42 9.90 10.78 -4.27
C MET A 42 10.93 10.90 -3.14
N LEU A 43 11.27 9.79 -2.47
CA LEU A 43 12.27 9.77 -1.40
C LEU A 43 13.64 10.25 -1.91
N ARG A 44 14.08 9.75 -3.07
CA ARG A 44 15.32 10.20 -3.72
C ARG A 44 15.30 11.69 -4.02
N TRP A 45 14.22 12.19 -4.62
CA TRP A 45 14.09 13.61 -4.94
C TRP A 45 14.11 14.49 -3.68
N MET A 46 13.38 14.12 -2.63
CA MET A 46 13.38 14.85 -1.35
C MET A 46 14.75 14.89 -0.66
N CYS A 47 15.54 13.82 -0.83
CA CYS A 47 16.90 13.72 -0.30
C CYS A 47 17.97 14.34 -1.21
N GLY A 48 17.62 14.76 -2.43
CA GLY A 48 18.57 15.26 -3.42
C GLY A 48 19.44 14.16 -4.05
N HIS A 49 19.00 12.90 -3.98
CA HIS A 49 19.73 11.77 -4.54
C HIS A 49 19.27 11.46 -5.97
N THR A 50 20.24 11.08 -6.80
CA THR A 50 19.99 10.63 -8.17
C THR A 50 20.25 9.12 -8.30
N ARG A 51 20.03 8.55 -9.50
CA ARG A 51 20.43 7.16 -9.76
C ARG A 51 21.95 6.98 -9.84
N ASN A 52 22.69 8.06 -10.09
CA ASN A 52 24.15 8.02 -10.22
C ASN A 52 24.86 7.80 -8.88
N ASP A 53 24.19 8.13 -7.77
CA ASP A 53 24.75 7.95 -6.42
C ASP A 53 24.88 6.47 -6.03
N LYS A 54 24.26 5.54 -6.79
CA LYS A 54 24.31 4.08 -6.57
C LYS A 54 23.94 3.63 -5.14
N ILE A 55 23.25 4.47 -4.39
CA ILE A 55 22.75 4.15 -3.03
C ILE A 55 21.60 3.15 -3.13
N ARG A 56 21.61 2.14 -2.26
CA ARG A 56 20.54 1.13 -2.18
C ARG A 56 19.23 1.75 -1.68
N ASN A 57 18.10 1.14 -2.02
CA ASN A 57 16.80 1.67 -1.62
C ASN A 57 16.60 1.56 -0.10
N GLU A 58 17.05 0.45 0.49
CA GLU A 58 17.02 0.20 1.94
C GLU A 58 17.76 1.30 2.72
N ASP A 59 18.93 1.74 2.23
CA ASP A 59 19.72 2.80 2.87
C ASP A 59 18.99 4.14 2.88
N ILE A 60 18.28 4.47 1.79
CA ILE A 60 17.49 5.70 1.68
C ILE A 60 16.31 5.65 2.65
N GLN A 61 15.59 4.53 2.67
CA GLN A 61 14.48 4.32 3.61
C GLN A 61 14.95 4.40 5.07
N GLY A 62 16.10 3.81 5.40
CA GLY A 62 16.72 3.89 6.74
C GLY A 62 17.15 5.31 7.11
N LYS A 63 17.80 6.05 6.20
CA LYS A 63 18.20 7.45 6.42
C LYS A 63 17.02 8.38 6.67
N VAL A 64 15.93 8.18 5.92
CA VAL A 64 14.71 8.99 6.04
C VAL A 64 13.85 8.54 7.23
N GLY A 65 13.96 7.28 7.64
CA GLY A 65 13.17 6.68 8.73
C GLY A 65 11.78 6.26 8.27
N VAL A 66 11.65 5.75 7.06
CA VAL A 66 10.38 5.39 6.42
C VAL A 66 10.35 3.88 6.19
N ALA A 67 9.33 3.21 6.76
CA ALA A 67 9.12 1.77 6.58
C ALA A 67 8.77 1.42 5.13
N GLU A 68 8.92 0.16 4.72
CA GLU A 68 8.59 -0.29 3.36
C GLU A 68 7.10 -0.07 3.00
N ILE A 69 6.84 0.33 1.75
CA ILE A 69 5.47 0.60 1.29
C ILE A 69 4.57 -0.63 1.27
N GLU A 70 5.12 -1.81 0.95
CA GLU A 70 4.34 -3.06 0.90
C GLU A 70 3.77 -3.39 2.28
N GLY A 71 4.61 -3.33 3.31
CA GLY A 71 4.19 -3.50 4.70
C GLY A 71 3.07 -2.53 5.06
N LYS A 72 3.17 -1.26 4.63
CA LYS A 72 2.13 -0.27 4.90
C LYS A 72 0.83 -0.51 4.13
N MET A 73 0.91 -0.96 2.87
CA MET A 73 -0.27 -1.35 2.10
C MET A 73 -1.01 -2.52 2.77
N ARG A 74 -0.26 -3.52 3.23
CA ARG A 74 -0.81 -4.67 3.97
C ARG A 74 -1.47 -4.23 5.27
N GLU A 75 -0.81 -3.37 6.05
CA GLU A 75 -1.35 -2.82 7.29
C GLU A 75 -2.66 -2.05 7.05
N ASN A 76 -2.69 -1.15 6.07
CA ASN A 76 -3.88 -0.38 5.72
C ASN A 76 -5.05 -1.29 5.32
N ARG A 77 -4.78 -2.34 4.53
CA ARG A 77 -5.81 -3.31 4.14
C ARG A 77 -6.37 -4.09 5.33
N LEU A 78 -5.51 -4.52 6.26
CA LEU A 78 -5.95 -5.19 7.48
C LEU A 78 -6.73 -4.25 8.40
N ARG A 79 -6.33 -2.97 8.48
CA ARG A 79 -7.05 -1.94 9.24
C ARG A 79 -8.45 -1.72 8.66
N TRP A 80 -8.57 -1.63 7.33
CA TRP A 80 -9.84 -1.54 6.62
C TRP A 80 -10.71 -2.77 6.86
N PHE A 81 -10.15 -3.97 6.70
CA PHE A 81 -10.86 -5.22 6.97
C PHE A 81 -11.40 -5.28 8.40
N GLY A 82 -10.57 -4.95 9.39
CA GLY A 82 -11.02 -4.86 10.78
C GLY A 82 -12.10 -3.80 11.00
N HIS A 83 -12.07 -2.68 10.25
CA HIS A 83 -13.14 -1.68 10.28
C HIS A 83 -14.45 -2.25 9.74
N VAL A 84 -14.40 -2.99 8.63
CA VAL A 84 -15.57 -3.67 8.06
C VAL A 84 -16.12 -4.71 9.03
N GLN A 85 -15.28 -5.57 9.62
CA GLN A 85 -15.71 -6.59 10.58
C GLN A 85 -16.37 -6.01 11.84
N ARG A 86 -16.02 -4.78 12.24
CA ARG A 86 -16.62 -4.11 13.39
C ARG A 86 -17.96 -3.41 13.09
N LYS A 87 -18.36 -3.28 11.81
CA LYS A 87 -19.67 -2.70 11.46
C LYS A 87 -20.78 -3.70 11.72
N HIS A 88 -21.98 -3.20 12.05
CA HIS A 88 -23.18 -4.01 12.22
C HIS A 88 -23.60 -4.64 10.87
N THR A 89 -24.22 -5.81 10.91
CA THR A 89 -24.63 -6.60 9.72
C THR A 89 -25.57 -5.84 8.78
N ASP A 90 -26.28 -4.84 9.29
CA ASP A 90 -27.16 -3.96 8.49
C ASP A 90 -26.42 -2.88 7.70
N ALA A 91 -25.11 -2.71 7.91
CA ALA A 91 -24.32 -1.81 7.09
C ALA A 91 -24.26 -2.31 5.64
N LEU A 92 -24.58 -1.42 4.69
CA LEU A 92 -24.58 -1.69 3.24
C LEU A 92 -23.34 -2.44 2.74
N ILE A 93 -22.17 -2.11 3.29
CA ILE A 93 -20.89 -2.71 2.91
C ILE A 93 -20.85 -4.21 3.25
N ILE A 94 -21.31 -4.60 4.43
CA ILE A 94 -21.38 -6.01 4.85
C ILE A 94 -22.43 -6.76 4.02
N ARG A 95 -23.59 -6.14 3.76
CA ARG A 95 -24.62 -6.76 2.91
C ARG A 95 -24.13 -7.03 1.48
N CYS A 96 -23.32 -6.15 0.89
CA CYS A 96 -22.70 -6.42 -0.40
C CYS A 96 -21.66 -7.55 -0.30
N ASP A 97 -20.79 -7.56 0.71
CA ASP A 97 -19.74 -8.58 0.83
C ASP A 97 -20.31 -10.00 1.04
N TYR A 98 -21.38 -10.15 1.84
CA TYR A 98 -22.01 -11.45 2.09
C TYR A 98 -23.15 -11.79 1.12
N GLY A 99 -23.74 -10.80 0.45
CA GLY A 99 -24.90 -10.97 -0.44
C GLY A 99 -24.58 -10.91 -1.94
N THR A 100 -23.37 -10.54 -2.35
CA THR A 100 -23.00 -10.50 -3.77
C THR A 100 -22.47 -11.86 -4.21
N GLU A 101 -23.36 -12.67 -4.81
CA GLU A 101 -22.91 -13.81 -5.60
C GLU A 101 -22.22 -13.30 -6.87
N VAL A 102 -20.92 -13.55 -6.99
CA VAL A 102 -20.17 -13.23 -8.20
C VAL A 102 -20.62 -14.17 -9.31
N GLN A 103 -21.38 -13.66 -10.27
CA GLN A 103 -21.79 -14.44 -11.44
C GLN A 103 -20.56 -14.85 -12.27
N GLY A 104 -20.36 -16.16 -12.42
CA GLY A 104 -19.29 -16.74 -13.24
C GLY A 104 -18.92 -18.13 -12.79
N GLN A 105 -18.61 -19.02 -13.75
CA GLN A 105 -18.06 -20.33 -13.41
C GLN A 105 -16.60 -20.17 -12.96
N ARG A 106 -16.31 -20.62 -11.74
CA ARG A 106 -14.93 -20.73 -11.27
C ARG A 106 -14.18 -21.72 -12.15
N VAL A 107 -13.13 -21.26 -12.82
CA VAL A 107 -12.27 -22.14 -13.64
C VAL A 107 -11.66 -23.23 -12.75
N ARG A 108 -11.66 -24.46 -13.24
CA ARG A 108 -11.06 -25.61 -12.54
C ARG A 108 -9.55 -25.38 -12.42
N GLY A 109 -9.01 -25.36 -11.20
CA GLY A 109 -7.57 -25.19 -10.94
C GLY A 109 -7.26 -24.20 -9.83
N ARG A 110 -5.95 -23.98 -9.60
CA ARG A 110 -5.46 -23.07 -8.56
C ARG A 110 -5.89 -21.62 -8.89
N PRO A 111 -6.45 -20.88 -7.93
CA PRO A 111 -6.66 -19.44 -8.09
C PRO A 111 -5.36 -18.74 -8.48
N ARG A 112 -5.43 -17.79 -9.41
CA ARG A 112 -4.27 -16.96 -9.74
C ARG A 112 -3.84 -16.24 -8.47
N LYS A 113 -2.56 -16.34 -8.10
CA LYS A 113 -2.01 -15.68 -6.92
C LYS A 113 -2.21 -14.17 -7.07
N THR A 114 -3.05 -13.59 -6.23
CA THR A 114 -3.24 -12.13 -6.18
C THR A 114 -2.16 -11.48 -5.30
N LEU A 115 -1.59 -12.25 -4.36
CA LEU A 115 -0.44 -11.94 -3.50
C LEU A 115 0.09 -13.26 -2.90
N GLU A 116 1.26 -13.72 -3.36
CA GLU A 116 2.25 -14.51 -2.59
C GLU A 116 3.64 -14.17 -3.15
#